data_AF-A0A0Q5CSH8-F1
#
_entry.id   AF-A0A0Q5CSH8-F1
#
_cell.length_a   1.000
_cell.length_b   1.000
_cell.length_c   1.000
_cell.angle_alpha   90.00
_cell.angle_beta   90.00
_cell.angle_gamma   90.00
#
_symmetry.space_group_name_H-M   'P 1'
#
loop_
_entity.id
_entity.type
_entity.pdbx_description
1 polymer ?
#
loop_
_entity_poly.entity_id
_entity_poly.type
_entity_poly.pdbx_seq_one_letter_code
_entity_poly.pdbx_strand_id
1 'polypeptide(L)'
;MIPERVLELAFAPLVLLIGFGVVYWASPPTTLNPLCTYVSQYELQGTIRVGGEVLHSTVYRQRSISRRWVATINYGGCLQRYGTLLSFKARDGRVFLVPTELCGLAERVLLDIGKVDVLRTCSAKLGKLSRQREKYGYVVSTADNPTSWSPFELAANGPITIVSMLATATKKWPGDDLESVAPNLLKTQFVFDSSWWNSPARFVLRGEKRTFRATKLDIGTGLRETVR
;
A
#
# COMPACT_ATOMS: atom_id res chain seq x y z
N MET A 1 33.35 20.93 47.02
CA MET A 1 34.07 19.93 46.20
C MET A 1 33.06 18.90 45.68
N ILE A 2 32.14 19.33 44.81
CA ILE A 2 31.17 18.46 44.12
C ILE A 2 30.89 19.12 42.75
N PRO A 3 31.69 18.85 41.69
CA PRO A 3 31.06 19.00 40.37
C PRO A 3 31.41 17.90 39.36
N GLU A 4 32.49 17.13 39.51
CA GLU A 4 32.95 16.24 38.44
C GLU A 4 32.11 14.94 38.33
N ARG A 5 31.72 14.34 39.47
CA ARG A 5 30.96 13.07 39.43
C ARG A 5 29.50 13.21 39.00
N VAL A 6 28.89 14.39 39.17
CA VAL A 6 27.50 14.65 38.75
C VAL A 6 27.43 14.80 37.22
N LEU A 7 28.49 15.35 36.61
CA LEU A 7 28.57 15.51 35.16
C LEU A 7 28.74 14.14 34.45
N GLU A 8 29.57 13.24 34.98
CA GLU A 8 29.74 11.88 34.43
C GLU A 8 28.47 11.01 34.57
N LEU A 9 27.75 11.13 35.68
CA LEU A 9 26.51 10.38 35.93
C LEU A 9 25.34 10.83 35.04
N ALA A 10 25.34 12.07 34.53
CA ALA A 10 24.33 12.58 33.61
C ALA A 10 24.67 12.27 32.13
N PHE A 11 25.95 12.16 31.79
CA PHE A 11 26.39 11.89 30.41
C PHE A 11 26.07 10.47 29.95
N ALA A 12 26.31 9.46 30.79
CA ALA A 12 26.03 8.07 30.45
C ALA A 12 24.55 7.79 30.09
N PRO A 13 23.54 8.18 30.89
CA PRO A 13 22.13 7.98 30.55
C PRO A 13 21.69 8.83 29.35
N LEU A 14 22.25 10.03 29.17
CA LEU A 14 21.97 10.87 28.00
C LEU A 14 22.48 10.24 26.70
N VAL A 15 23.72 9.73 26.70
CA VAL A 15 24.30 9.02 25.55
C VAL A 15 23.53 7.72 25.26
N LEU A 16 23.08 7.00 26.30
CA LEU A 16 22.22 5.83 26.15
C LEU A 16 20.87 6.20 25.53
N LEU A 17 20.21 7.27 25.98
CA LEU A 17 18.94 7.74 25.43
C LEU A 17 19.06 8.24 24.00
N ILE A 18 20.13 8.98 23.68
CA ILE A 18 20.42 9.42 22.31
C ILE A 18 20.72 8.20 21.43
N GLY A 19 21.53 7.26 21.89
CA GLY A 19 21.84 6.02 21.17
C GLY A 19 20.59 5.18 20.92
N PHE A 20 19.72 5.02 21.91
CA PHE A 20 18.45 4.31 21.78
C PHE A 20 17.50 5.03 20.82
N GLY A 21 17.45 6.36 20.89
CA GLY A 21 16.72 7.20 19.94
C GLY A 21 17.21 6.97 18.52
N VAL A 22 18.51 7.10 18.26
CA VAL A 22 19.10 6.92 16.93
C VAL A 22 18.84 5.51 16.38
N VAL A 23 19.00 4.47 17.20
CA VAL A 23 18.71 3.08 16.79
C VAL A 23 17.22 2.88 16.50
N TYR A 24 16.35 3.46 17.31
CA TYR A 24 14.90 3.42 17.08
C TYR A 24 14.52 4.11 15.75
N TRP A 25 15.12 5.27 15.47
CA TRP A 25 14.87 6.04 14.25
C TRP A 25 15.49 5.40 12.99
N ALA A 26 16.66 4.75 13.11
CA ALA A 26 17.37 4.11 12.01
C ALA A 26 16.87 2.68 11.71
N SER A 27 16.11 2.08 12.63
CA SER A 27 15.55 0.75 12.44
C SER A 27 14.34 0.80 11.51
N PRO A 28 14.15 -0.24 10.67
CA PRO A 28 12.91 -0.43 9.94
C PRO A 28 11.70 -0.38 10.89
N PRO A 29 10.56 0.18 10.46
CA PRO A 29 9.32 0.21 11.23
C PRO A 29 9.00 -1.18 11.81
N THR A 30 8.39 -1.24 12.98
CA THR A 30 8.05 -2.50 13.69
C THR A 30 9.21 -3.44 14.07
N THR A 31 10.47 -3.13 13.74
CA THR A 31 11.64 -3.94 14.19
C THR A 31 11.65 -4.13 15.71
N LEU A 32 11.29 -3.06 16.42
CA LEU A 32 11.22 -3.02 17.88
C LEU A 32 9.81 -3.20 18.43
N ASN A 33 8.82 -3.52 17.58
CA ASN A 33 7.46 -3.79 18.05
C ASN A 33 7.42 -5.17 18.74
N PRO A 34 6.89 -5.27 19.97
CA PRO A 34 6.89 -6.52 20.72
C PRO A 34 5.94 -7.58 20.13
N LEU A 35 4.88 -7.17 19.42
CA LEU A 35 3.83 -8.05 18.90
C LEU A 35 3.99 -8.33 17.40
N CYS A 36 4.51 -7.35 16.66
CA CYS A 36 4.65 -7.39 15.21
C CYS A 36 6.12 -7.46 14.79
N THR A 37 6.37 -8.15 13.69
CA THR A 37 7.62 -8.09 12.92
C THR A 37 7.26 -7.88 11.46
N TYR A 38 8.25 -7.72 10.59
CA TYR A 38 8.03 -7.64 9.15
C TYR A 38 8.75 -8.75 8.40
N VAL A 39 8.22 -9.04 7.21
CA VAL A 39 8.79 -10.01 6.25
C VAL A 39 9.57 -9.27 5.18
N SER A 40 8.99 -8.19 4.64
CA SER A 40 9.55 -7.44 3.52
C SER A 40 9.20 -5.96 3.65
N GLN A 41 10.12 -5.10 3.18
CA GLN A 41 9.93 -3.66 3.12
C GLN A 41 10.50 -3.13 1.82
N TYR A 42 9.68 -2.41 1.07
CA TYR A 42 10.01 -1.98 -0.28
C TYR A 42 9.33 -0.68 -0.66
N GLU A 43 10.03 0.05 -1.52
CA GLU A 43 9.46 1.07 -2.38
C GLU A 43 8.85 0.37 -3.59
N LEU A 44 7.58 0.64 -3.87
CA LEU A 44 6.88 0.19 -5.06
C LEU A 44 6.61 1.40 -5.96
N GLN A 45 7.19 1.39 -7.15
CA GLN A 45 6.93 2.38 -8.19
C GLN A 45 6.02 1.74 -9.24
N GLY A 46 4.86 2.37 -9.48
CA GLY A 46 3.92 1.94 -10.49
C GLY A 46 3.74 2.99 -11.57
N THR A 47 3.62 2.54 -12.81
CA THR A 47 3.21 3.38 -13.94
C THR A 47 2.00 2.74 -14.62
N ILE A 48 0.93 3.51 -14.79
CA ILE A 48 -0.24 3.09 -15.55
C ILE A 48 -0.45 4.00 -16.76
N ARG A 49 -1.09 3.46 -17.80
CA ARG A 49 -1.59 4.21 -18.94
C ARG A 49 -3.10 4.13 -18.96
N VAL A 50 -3.76 5.28 -19.04
CA VAL A 50 -5.21 5.42 -19.11
C VAL A 50 -5.54 6.27 -20.33
N GLY A 51 -6.06 5.63 -21.39
CA GLY A 51 -6.18 6.29 -22.69
C GLY A 51 -4.83 6.86 -23.16
N GLY A 52 -4.78 8.18 -23.39
CA GLY A 52 -3.55 8.90 -23.76
C GLY A 52 -2.69 9.40 -22.60
N GLU A 53 -3.11 9.19 -21.34
CA GLU A 53 -2.40 9.70 -20.16
C GLU A 53 -1.49 8.61 -19.55
N VAL A 54 -0.28 9.01 -19.12
CA VAL A 54 0.63 8.17 -18.34
C VAL A 54 0.72 8.73 -16.93
N LEU A 55 0.41 7.88 -15.96
CA LEU A 55 0.34 8.25 -14.55
C LEU A 55 1.36 7.45 -13.76
N HIS A 56 1.99 8.11 -12.79
CA HIS A 56 3.01 7.53 -11.92
C HIS A 56 2.57 7.66 -10.46
N SER A 57 2.86 6.63 -9.67
CA SER A 57 2.67 6.65 -8.21
C SER A 57 3.79 5.86 -7.56
N THR A 58 4.17 6.26 -6.36
CA THR A 58 5.21 5.60 -5.58
C THR A 58 4.74 5.48 -4.15
N VAL A 59 4.93 4.29 -3.57
CA VAL A 59 4.57 4.02 -2.18
C VAL A 59 5.62 3.20 -1.48
N TYR A 60 5.67 3.34 -0.16
CA TYR A 60 6.55 2.59 0.71
C TYR A 60 5.71 1.61 1.50
N ARG A 61 5.93 0.31 1.28
CA ARG A 61 5.18 -0.76 1.92
C ARG A 61 6.06 -1.56 2.85
N GLN A 62 5.45 -2.02 3.94
CA GLN A 62 6.06 -3.00 4.83
C GLN A 62 5.09 -4.10 5.22
N ARG A 63 5.30 -5.29 4.67
CA ARG A 63 4.49 -6.46 5.02
C ARG A 63 4.83 -6.92 6.43
N SER A 64 3.89 -6.66 7.34
CA SER A 64 4.02 -7.02 8.76
C SER A 64 3.26 -8.31 9.09
N ILE A 65 3.79 -9.08 10.03
CA ILE A 65 3.20 -10.31 10.55
C ILE A 65 3.32 -10.34 12.07
N SER A 66 2.42 -11.05 12.74
CA SER A 66 2.55 -11.31 14.17
C SER A 66 3.82 -12.11 14.45
N ARG A 67 4.52 -11.77 15.52
CA ARG A 67 5.64 -12.60 16.00
C ARG A 67 5.11 -13.97 16.43
N ARG A 68 5.94 -14.99 16.26
CA ARG A 68 5.57 -16.40 16.51
C ARG A 68 4.94 -16.62 17.89
N TRP A 69 5.45 -15.94 18.92
CA TRP A 69 5.01 -16.10 20.31
C TRP A 69 3.59 -15.54 20.59
N VAL A 70 3.09 -14.60 19.78
CA VAL A 70 1.72 -14.06 19.85
C VAL A 70 0.85 -14.41 18.64
N ALA A 71 1.35 -15.19 17.69
CA ALA A 71 0.65 -15.43 16.43
C ALA A 71 -0.74 -16.04 16.62
N THR A 72 -0.95 -16.83 17.67
CA THR A 72 -2.23 -17.44 18.04
C THR A 72 -3.19 -16.51 18.79
N ILE A 73 -2.67 -15.43 19.38
CA ILE A 73 -3.44 -14.50 20.24
C ILE A 73 -3.77 -13.20 19.49
N ASN A 74 -2.89 -12.77 18.59
CA ASN A 74 -3.10 -11.58 17.78
C ASN A 74 -3.97 -11.87 16.53
N TYR A 75 -5.24 -12.18 16.77
CA TYR A 75 -6.23 -12.53 15.72
C TYR A 75 -6.43 -11.40 14.70
N GLY A 76 -6.27 -10.13 15.12
CA GLY A 76 -6.34 -8.95 14.25
C GLY A 76 -5.11 -8.76 13.35
N GLY A 77 -4.03 -9.52 13.57
CA GLY A 77 -2.80 -9.43 12.81
C GLY A 77 -2.07 -8.10 12.95
N CYS A 78 -1.09 -7.88 12.08
CA CYS A 78 -0.32 -6.63 12.03
C CYS A 78 -0.80 -5.82 10.82
N LEU A 79 -1.93 -5.14 11.00
CA LEU A 79 -2.54 -4.34 9.95
C LEU A 79 -1.67 -3.12 9.63
N GLN A 80 -1.31 -3.00 8.37
CA GLN A 80 -0.59 -1.85 7.85
C GLN A 80 -1.60 -0.77 7.47
N ARG A 81 -1.45 0.43 8.03
CA ARG A 81 -2.27 1.57 7.64
C ARG A 81 -1.83 2.04 6.27
N TYR A 82 -0.62 2.58 6.14
CA TYR A 82 -0.02 3.24 4.96
C TYR A 82 0.59 2.29 3.94
N GLY A 83 0.82 2.74 2.70
CA GLY A 83 1.53 1.98 1.66
C GLY A 83 0.78 0.75 1.16
N THR A 84 -0.56 0.74 1.25
CA THR A 84 -1.39 -0.41 0.86
C THR A 84 -1.87 -0.34 -0.58
N LEU A 85 -1.88 0.85 -1.19
CA LEU A 85 -2.30 1.12 -2.56
C LEU A 85 -1.33 2.07 -3.24
N LEU A 86 -1.07 1.83 -4.52
CA LEU A 86 -0.66 2.90 -5.45
C LEU A 86 -1.91 3.67 -5.84
N SER A 87 -1.86 5.00 -5.79
CA SER A 87 -3.00 5.87 -6.09
C SER A 87 -2.65 6.76 -7.28
N PHE A 88 -3.46 6.72 -8.32
CA PHE A 88 -3.25 7.52 -9.53
C PHE A 88 -4.48 8.38 -9.79
N LYS A 89 -4.33 9.70 -9.87
CA LYS A 89 -5.41 10.61 -10.28
C LYS A 89 -5.21 11.01 -11.73
N ALA A 90 -6.18 10.69 -12.59
CA ALA A 90 -6.21 11.17 -13.96
C ALA A 90 -6.67 12.63 -14.02
N ARG A 91 -6.42 13.28 -15.17
CA ARG A 91 -6.87 14.66 -15.43
C ARG A 91 -8.39 14.83 -15.36
N ASP A 92 -9.14 13.80 -15.73
CA ASP A 92 -10.61 13.78 -15.66
C ASP A 92 -11.14 13.63 -14.22
N GLY A 93 -10.26 13.55 -13.23
CA GLY A 93 -10.58 13.45 -11.82
C GLY A 93 -10.77 12.02 -11.31
N ARG A 94 -10.84 11.00 -12.18
CA ARG A 94 -10.92 9.60 -11.77
C ARG A 94 -9.68 9.18 -10.98
N VAL A 95 -9.88 8.27 -10.03
CA VAL A 95 -8.79 7.71 -9.23
C VAL A 95 -8.67 6.22 -9.47
N PHE A 96 -7.47 5.77 -9.80
CA PHE A 96 -7.13 4.37 -9.97
C PHE A 96 -6.31 3.91 -8.75
N LEU A 97 -6.74 2.81 -8.15
CA LEU A 97 -6.16 2.24 -6.95
C LEU A 97 -5.64 0.84 -7.28
N VAL A 98 -4.33 0.64 -7.14
CA VAL A 98 -3.68 -0.65 -7.41
C VAL A 98 -3.10 -1.21 -6.11
N PRO A 99 -3.53 -2.41 -5.65
CA PRO A 99 -2.94 -3.06 -4.50
C PRO A 99 -1.44 -3.26 -4.64
N THR A 100 -0.72 -3.05 -3.54
CA THR A 100 0.75 -3.08 -3.49
C THR A 100 1.30 -4.44 -3.06
N GLU A 101 0.44 -5.44 -2.86
CA GLU A 101 0.84 -6.78 -2.44
C GLU A 101 1.65 -7.46 -3.54
N LEU A 102 2.91 -7.81 -3.25
CA LEU A 102 3.73 -8.63 -4.13
C LEU A 102 3.28 -10.08 -4.12
N CYS A 103 3.32 -10.74 -5.29
CA CYS A 103 3.19 -12.19 -5.35
C CYS A 103 4.38 -12.86 -4.62
N GLY A 104 4.18 -14.07 -4.08
CA GLY A 104 5.20 -14.73 -3.26
C GLY A 104 6.51 -15.07 -3.97
N LEU A 105 6.56 -15.06 -5.31
CA LEU A 105 7.82 -15.16 -6.05
C LEU A 105 8.55 -13.83 -6.07
N ALA A 106 7.86 -12.72 -6.37
CA ALA A 106 8.47 -11.39 -6.38
C ALA A 106 8.99 -10.99 -5.00
N GLU A 107 8.29 -11.34 -3.92
CA GLU A 107 8.78 -11.08 -2.56
C GLU A 107 10.09 -11.83 -2.26
N ARG A 108 10.23 -13.09 -2.69
CA ARG A 108 11.47 -13.85 -2.53
C ARG A 108 12.62 -13.23 -3.31
N VAL A 109 12.40 -12.92 -4.60
CA VAL A 109 13.40 -12.25 -5.44
C VAL A 109 13.81 -10.90 -4.85
N LEU A 110 12.85 -10.14 -4.30
CA LEU A 110 13.14 -8.88 -3.63
C LEU A 110 14.03 -9.08 -2.39
N LEU A 111 13.78 -10.12 -1.59
CA LEU A 111 14.60 -10.42 -0.41
C LEU A 111 16.03 -10.85 -0.78
N ASP A 112 16.18 -11.58 -1.89
CA ASP A 112 17.47 -12.10 -2.32
C ASP A 112 18.32 -11.05 -3.07
N ILE A 113 17.68 -10.26 -3.95
CA ILE A 113 18.37 -9.36 -4.90
C ILE A 113 18.19 -7.87 -4.53
N GLY A 114 17.21 -7.55 -3.69
CA GLY A 114 16.89 -6.17 -3.31
C GLY A 114 16.09 -5.38 -4.36
N LYS A 115 15.78 -5.97 -5.53
CA LYS A 115 15.00 -5.32 -6.59
C LYS A 115 14.29 -6.35 -7.47
N VAL A 116 13.06 -6.06 -7.88
CA VAL A 116 12.26 -6.95 -8.73
C VAL A 116 11.28 -6.21 -9.64
N ASP A 117 11.25 -6.58 -10.91
CA ASP A 117 10.16 -6.23 -11.82
C ASP A 117 8.96 -7.12 -11.50
N VAL A 118 7.93 -6.53 -10.89
CA VAL A 118 6.77 -7.24 -10.35
C VAL A 118 5.94 -7.80 -11.49
N LEU A 119 5.73 -7.05 -12.57
CA LEU A 119 4.92 -7.51 -13.69
C LEU A 119 5.55 -8.72 -14.34
N ARG A 120 6.85 -8.67 -14.65
CA ARG A 120 7.57 -9.80 -15.27
C ARG A 120 7.63 -11.02 -14.35
N THR A 121 7.86 -10.80 -13.06
CA THR A 121 8.06 -11.89 -12.10
C THR A 121 6.75 -12.56 -11.70
N CYS A 122 5.67 -11.79 -11.57
CA CYS A 122 4.36 -12.33 -11.24
C CYS A 122 3.61 -12.88 -12.46
N SER A 123 3.82 -12.32 -13.67
CA SER A 123 3.15 -12.79 -14.91
C SER A 123 3.50 -14.23 -15.28
N ALA A 124 4.72 -14.69 -15.00
CA ALA A 124 5.14 -16.07 -15.22
C ALA A 124 4.30 -17.12 -14.46
N LYS A 125 3.50 -16.72 -13.45
CA LYS A 125 2.60 -17.60 -12.69
C LYS A 125 1.16 -17.08 -12.50
N LEU A 126 0.82 -15.92 -13.07
CA LEU A 126 -0.53 -15.33 -13.01
C LEU A 126 -1.64 -16.27 -13.53
N GLY A 127 -1.29 -17.29 -14.31
CA GLY A 127 -2.23 -18.28 -14.84
C GLY A 127 -2.79 -19.29 -13.83
N LYS A 128 -2.07 -19.67 -12.76
CA LYS A 128 -2.51 -20.80 -11.88
C LYS A 128 -2.31 -20.63 -10.37
N LEU A 129 -1.44 -19.74 -9.89
CA LEU A 129 -1.08 -19.66 -8.45
C LEU A 129 -1.32 -18.30 -7.79
N SER A 130 -1.59 -17.28 -8.60
CA SER A 130 -1.97 -15.96 -8.09
C SER A 130 -3.38 -16.02 -7.54
N ARG A 131 -3.57 -15.71 -6.26
CA ARG A 131 -4.91 -15.52 -5.71
C ARG A 131 -5.60 -14.48 -6.58
N GLN A 132 -6.82 -14.75 -7.04
CA GLN A 132 -7.62 -13.89 -7.93
C GLN A 132 -7.56 -12.38 -7.59
N ARG A 133 -7.33 -12.06 -6.31
CA ARG A 133 -7.16 -10.73 -5.71
C ARG A 133 -5.96 -9.91 -6.21
N GLU A 134 -4.91 -10.54 -6.74
CA GLU A 134 -3.70 -9.86 -7.24
C GLU A 134 -3.85 -9.40 -8.71
N LYS A 135 -4.99 -9.72 -9.35
CA LYS A 135 -5.25 -9.43 -10.77
C LYS A 135 -6.03 -8.14 -11.00
N TYR A 136 -6.55 -7.52 -9.95
CA TYR A 136 -7.48 -6.41 -10.07
C TYR A 136 -6.97 -5.14 -9.39
N GLY A 137 -7.18 -4.00 -10.07
CA GLY A 137 -7.20 -2.68 -9.47
C GLY A 137 -8.65 -2.19 -9.34
N TYR A 138 -8.82 -0.98 -8.83
CA TYR A 138 -10.13 -0.33 -8.70
C TYR A 138 -10.10 1.06 -9.31
N VAL A 139 -11.15 1.44 -10.02
CA VAL A 139 -11.38 2.82 -10.44
C VAL A 139 -12.50 3.42 -9.59
N VAL A 140 -12.34 4.67 -9.19
CA VAL A 140 -13.34 5.47 -8.46
C VAL A 140 -13.67 6.70 -9.29
N SER A 141 -14.96 7.07 -9.32
CA SER A 141 -15.52 8.08 -10.24
C SER A 141 -14.80 9.42 -10.22
N THR A 142 -14.61 10.03 -9.04
CA THR A 142 -13.78 11.23 -8.91
C THR A 142 -13.07 11.28 -7.57
N ALA A 143 -11.92 11.96 -7.52
CA ALA A 143 -11.17 12.22 -6.31
C ALA A 143 -11.93 13.16 -5.33
N ASP A 144 -12.67 14.12 -5.89
CA ASP A 144 -13.25 15.23 -5.13
C ASP A 144 -14.67 14.90 -4.62
N ASN A 145 -15.46 14.14 -5.37
CA ASN A 145 -16.77 13.66 -4.94
C ASN A 145 -16.97 12.18 -5.34
N PRO A 146 -16.45 11.23 -4.55
CA PRO A 146 -16.52 9.81 -4.86
C PRO A 146 -17.95 9.29 -4.76
N THR A 147 -18.52 8.87 -5.91
CA THR A 147 -19.92 8.41 -6.03
C THR A 147 -20.04 6.98 -6.51
N SER A 148 -19.05 6.46 -7.23
CA SER A 148 -19.07 5.08 -7.72
C SER A 148 -17.67 4.49 -7.88
N TRP A 149 -17.59 3.17 -7.91
CA TRP A 149 -16.34 2.44 -8.11
C TRP A 149 -16.55 1.15 -8.90
N SER A 150 -15.52 0.66 -9.58
CA SER A 150 -15.54 -0.66 -10.22
C SER A 150 -14.16 -1.31 -10.21
N PRO A 151 -14.08 -2.66 -10.20
CA PRO A 151 -12.82 -3.36 -10.40
C PRO A 151 -12.42 -3.31 -11.88
N PHE A 152 -11.12 -3.31 -12.14
CA PHE A 152 -10.57 -3.50 -13.49
C PHE A 152 -9.43 -4.51 -13.44
N GLU A 153 -9.29 -5.31 -14.50
CA GLU A 153 -8.16 -6.24 -14.62
C GLU A 153 -6.88 -5.48 -14.95
N LEU A 154 -5.79 -5.85 -14.30
CA LEU A 154 -4.46 -5.29 -14.54
C LEU A 154 -3.79 -5.86 -15.81
N ALA A 155 -4.58 -6.49 -16.71
CA ALA A 155 -4.10 -7.17 -17.89
C ALA A 155 -3.57 -6.21 -18.96
N ALA A 156 -2.64 -6.69 -19.78
CA ALA A 156 -2.20 -5.98 -20.97
C ALA A 156 -3.38 -5.88 -21.97
N ASN A 157 -3.66 -4.67 -22.45
CA ASN A 157 -4.65 -4.33 -23.50
C ASN A 157 -6.07 -3.93 -23.03
N GLY A 158 -6.26 -3.60 -21.74
CA GLY A 158 -7.47 -2.92 -21.28
C GLY A 158 -7.45 -1.40 -21.52
N PRO A 159 -8.57 -0.68 -21.29
CA PRO A 159 -8.59 0.79 -21.29
C PRO A 159 -7.65 1.40 -20.24
N ILE A 160 -7.23 0.60 -19.27
CA ILE A 160 -6.21 0.89 -18.27
C ILE A 160 -5.17 -0.22 -18.38
N THR A 161 -3.90 0.13 -18.54
CA THR A 161 -2.80 -0.84 -18.64
C THR A 161 -1.69 -0.46 -17.66
N ILE A 162 -1.22 -1.42 -16.84
CA ILE A 162 0.00 -1.19 -16.05
C ILE A 162 1.20 -1.32 -16.98
N VAL A 163 1.97 -0.24 -17.13
CA VAL A 163 3.15 -0.16 -17.99
C VAL A 163 4.38 -0.70 -17.27
N SER A 164 4.52 -0.38 -15.99
CA SER A 164 5.63 -0.87 -15.17
C SER A 164 5.23 -0.97 -13.71
N MET A 165 5.81 -1.93 -13.01
CA MET A 165 5.71 -2.05 -11.56
C MET A 165 7.04 -2.59 -11.03
N LEU A 166 7.78 -1.74 -10.33
CA LEU A 166 9.12 -2.01 -9.86
C LEU A 166 9.16 -1.92 -8.34
N ALA A 167 9.58 -3.01 -7.69
CA ALA A 167 9.79 -3.01 -6.25
C ALA A 167 11.30 -2.98 -5.96
N THR A 168 11.70 -2.12 -5.02
CA THR A 168 13.08 -1.99 -4.54
C THR A 168 13.10 -2.03 -3.02
N ALA A 169 13.98 -2.84 -2.43
CA ALA A 169 14.10 -2.95 -0.98
C ALA A 169 14.46 -1.59 -0.38
N THR A 170 13.84 -1.25 0.75
CA THR A 170 14.02 0.07 1.38
C THR A 170 13.96 -0.02 2.89
N LYS A 171 14.49 1.00 3.57
CA LYS A 171 14.36 1.22 5.02
C LYS A 171 13.39 2.35 5.38
N LYS A 172 12.80 3.04 4.38
CA LYS A 172 11.88 4.16 4.58
C LYS A 172 10.57 3.71 5.22
N TRP A 173 10.05 4.51 6.16
CA TRP A 173 8.76 4.25 6.80
C TRP A 173 7.62 4.10 5.80
N PRO A 174 6.58 3.30 6.11
CA PRO A 174 5.53 3.02 5.15
C PRO A 174 4.71 4.29 4.91
N GLY A 175 4.39 4.56 3.65
CA GLY A 175 3.79 5.81 3.21
C GLY A 175 3.11 5.65 1.87
N ASP A 176 2.06 6.43 1.65
CA ASP A 176 1.38 6.57 0.36
C ASP A 176 0.94 8.03 0.15
N ASP A 177 0.53 8.31 -1.09
CA ASP A 177 0.08 9.60 -1.58
C ASP A 177 -1.45 9.71 -1.61
N LEU A 178 -2.19 8.74 -1.07
CA LEU A 178 -3.65 8.71 -1.18
C LEU A 178 -4.31 9.96 -0.56
N GLU A 179 -3.79 10.45 0.56
CA GLU A 179 -4.31 11.64 1.24
C GLU A 179 -4.08 12.92 0.43
N SER A 180 -2.95 13.04 -0.28
CA SER A 180 -2.67 14.20 -1.12
C SER A 180 -3.38 14.12 -2.47
N VAL A 181 -3.49 12.92 -3.04
CA VAL A 181 -4.07 12.68 -4.37
C VAL A 181 -5.60 12.69 -4.33
N ALA A 182 -6.21 12.08 -3.32
CA ALA A 182 -7.65 11.88 -3.24
C ALA A 182 -8.14 11.81 -1.78
N PRO A 183 -8.05 12.92 -1.01
CA PRO A 183 -8.37 12.94 0.42
C PRO A 183 -9.80 12.52 0.74
N ASN A 184 -10.75 12.75 -0.18
CA ASN A 184 -12.15 12.40 0.04
C ASN A 184 -12.41 10.89 -0.06
N LEU A 185 -11.51 10.10 -0.68
CA LEU A 185 -11.58 8.64 -0.64
C LEU A 185 -11.41 8.09 0.78
N LEU A 186 -10.57 8.71 1.61
CA LEU A 186 -10.41 8.37 3.02
C LEU A 186 -11.72 8.54 3.81
N LYS A 187 -12.58 9.46 3.36
CA LYS A 187 -13.88 9.76 3.95
C LYS A 187 -15.04 9.07 3.23
N THR A 188 -14.76 8.14 2.31
CA THR A 188 -15.78 7.45 1.51
C THR A 188 -16.19 6.13 2.15
N GLN A 189 -17.50 5.86 2.20
CA GLN A 189 -18.06 4.54 2.41
C GLN A 189 -18.21 3.85 1.05
N PHE A 190 -17.41 2.82 0.77
CA PHE A 190 -17.59 2.01 -0.42
C PHE A 190 -18.70 1.00 -0.16
N VAL A 191 -19.76 1.05 -0.95
CA VAL A 191 -20.83 0.05 -0.96
C VAL A 191 -20.37 -1.11 -1.81
N PHE A 192 -20.36 -2.30 -1.22
CA PHE A 192 -20.00 -3.56 -1.85
C PHE A 192 -21.11 -4.57 -1.52
N ASP A 193 -21.27 -5.58 -2.39
CA ASP A 193 -22.23 -6.67 -2.17
C ASP A 193 -21.69 -7.61 -1.06
N SER A 194 -21.89 -8.93 -1.18
CA SER A 194 -21.33 -9.92 -0.25
C SER A 194 -19.80 -10.03 -0.25
N SER A 195 -19.07 -9.19 -1.02
CA SER A 195 -17.65 -9.36 -1.32
C SER A 195 -16.78 -8.15 -0.92
N TRP A 196 -16.72 -7.84 0.39
CA TRP A 196 -15.81 -6.82 0.94
C TRP A 196 -14.35 -7.01 0.49
N TRP A 197 -13.91 -8.27 0.38
CA TRP A 197 -12.55 -8.64 -0.02
C TRP A 197 -12.14 -8.15 -1.43
N ASN A 198 -13.12 -7.86 -2.28
CA ASN A 198 -12.95 -7.39 -3.65
C ASN A 198 -13.41 -5.93 -3.80
N SER A 199 -13.21 -5.13 -2.75
CA SER A 199 -13.59 -3.72 -2.73
C SER A 199 -12.44 -2.81 -2.31
N PRO A 200 -12.46 -1.52 -2.70
CA PRO A 200 -11.49 -0.53 -2.23
C PRO A 200 -11.49 -0.36 -0.70
N ALA A 201 -12.62 -0.63 -0.03
CA ALA A 201 -12.76 -0.48 1.43
C ALA A 201 -11.74 -1.31 2.22
N ARG A 202 -11.23 -2.42 1.66
CA ARG A 202 -10.21 -3.24 2.31
C ARG A 202 -8.87 -2.50 2.48
N PHE A 203 -8.59 -1.56 1.59
CA PHE A 203 -7.30 -0.88 1.53
C PHE A 203 -7.40 0.57 2.00
N VAL A 204 -8.55 1.21 1.76
CA VAL A 204 -8.87 2.58 2.17
C VAL A 204 -9.51 2.56 3.57
N LEU A 205 -8.70 2.21 4.58
CA LEU A 205 -9.15 1.97 5.96
C LEU A 205 -8.98 3.17 6.90
N ARG A 206 -8.45 4.29 6.42
CA ARG A 206 -8.11 5.45 7.25
C ARG A 206 -9.18 6.52 7.08
N GLY A 207 -9.97 6.76 8.13
CA GLY A 207 -11.01 7.79 8.14
C GLY A 207 -12.05 7.55 9.23
N GLU A 208 -12.13 8.46 10.20
CA GLU A 208 -13.01 8.34 11.36
C GLU A 208 -14.46 8.72 11.03
N LYS A 209 -14.67 9.62 10.07
CA LYS A 209 -16.00 10.09 9.66
C LYS A 209 -16.22 9.88 8.16
N ARG A 210 -17.25 9.09 7.83
CA ARG A 210 -17.70 8.88 6.46
C ARG A 210 -18.61 10.04 6.04
N THR A 211 -18.29 10.66 4.90
CA THR A 211 -19.03 11.80 4.33
C THR A 211 -19.49 11.52 2.90
N PHE A 212 -18.76 10.69 2.17
CA PHE A 212 -19.10 10.28 0.81
C PHE A 212 -19.56 8.81 0.80
N ARG A 213 -20.30 8.44 -0.23
CA ARG A 213 -20.74 7.07 -0.47
C ARG A 213 -20.50 6.73 -1.94
N ALA A 214 -19.72 5.69 -2.19
CA ALA A 214 -19.41 5.20 -3.53
C ALA A 214 -20.05 3.84 -3.78
N THR A 215 -20.93 3.72 -4.79
CA THR A 215 -21.58 2.46 -5.17
C THR A 215 -20.78 1.68 -6.19
N LYS A 216 -20.80 0.35 -6.08
CA LYS A 216 -20.17 -0.51 -7.08
C LYS A 216 -20.95 -0.41 -8.40
N LEU A 217 -20.24 -0.20 -9.51
CA LEU A 217 -20.80 -0.31 -10.86
C LEU A 217 -20.62 -1.74 -11.35
N ASP A 218 -21.70 -2.34 -11.86
CA ASP A 218 -21.61 -3.61 -12.56
C ASP A 218 -20.90 -3.44 -13.89
N ILE A 219 -20.03 -4.39 -14.22
CA ILE A 219 -19.06 -4.33 -15.33
C ILE A 219 -19.76 -4.24 -16.71
N GLY A 220 -21.10 -4.35 -16.77
CA GLY A 220 -21.90 -4.26 -17.99
C GLY A 220 -22.15 -2.84 -18.54
N THR A 221 -22.01 -1.78 -17.74
CA THR A 221 -22.43 -0.42 -18.17
C THR A 221 -21.33 0.66 -18.07
N GLY A 222 -20.34 0.53 -17.18
CA GLY A 222 -19.48 1.67 -16.82
C GLY A 222 -18.20 1.90 -17.63
N LEU A 223 -17.66 0.90 -18.33
CA LEU A 223 -16.36 1.03 -19.04
C LEU A 223 -16.50 1.22 -20.56
N ARG A 224 -17.71 1.12 -21.12
CA ARG A 224 -17.97 1.37 -22.54
C ARG A 224 -18.22 2.83 -22.89
N GLU A 225 -18.60 3.68 -21.93
CA GLU A 225 -19.17 5.00 -22.25
C GLU A 225 -18.20 6.19 -22.22
N THR A 226 -16.96 6.06 -21.75
CA THR A 226 -16.08 7.24 -21.56
C THR A 226 -14.66 7.04 -22.06
N VAL A 227 -14.54 6.65 -23.33
CA VAL A 227 -13.36 6.98 -24.15
C VAL A 227 -13.85 7.82 -25.33
N ARG A 228 -13.88 9.13 -25.14
CA ARG A 228 -13.85 10.13 -26.21
C ARG A 228 -12.77 11.14 -25.85
#